data_AF-A0A378MAF5-F1
#
_entry.id   AF-A0A378MAF5-F1
#
_cell.length_a   1.000
_cell.length_b   1.000
_cell.length_c   1.000
_cell.angle_alpha   90.00
_cell.angle_beta   90.00
_cell.angle_gamma   90.00
#
_symmetry.space_group_name_H-M   'P 1'
#
loop_
_entity.id
_entity.type
_entity.pdbx_description
1 polymer ?
#
loop_
_entity_poly.entity_id
_entity_poly.type
_entity_poly.pdbx_seq_one_letter_code
_entity_poly.pdbx_strand_id
1 'polypeptide(L)'
;MNLALADVGGEILSISQFTLYGDVKKGRRPSFSKSLPGEQAKALYEQFNAKLQDTGTVVQTGVFGADMDISILNHGPVTFMIDTNEM
;
A
#
# COMPACT_ATOMS: atom_id res chain seq x y z
N MET A 1 -11.73 7.54 -16.93
CA MET A 1 -11.68 7.11 -15.52
C MET A 1 -12.96 7.53 -14.85
N ASN A 2 -13.99 6.69 -14.95
CA ASN A 2 -15.33 6.95 -14.41
C ASN A 2 -15.96 5.67 -13.86
N LEU A 3 -15.17 4.59 -13.80
CA LEU A 3 -15.54 3.30 -13.24
C LEU A 3 -14.62 3.07 -12.05
N ALA A 4 -15.18 2.60 -10.95
CA ALA A 4 -14.44 2.13 -9.79
C ALA A 4 -13.87 0.72 -10.06
N LEU A 5 -12.98 0.26 -9.19
CA LEU A 5 -12.38 -1.08 -9.28
C LEU A 5 -13.45 -2.19 -9.32
N ALA A 6 -14.49 -2.07 -8.49
CA ALA A 6 -15.58 -3.03 -8.41
C ALA A 6 -16.40 -3.10 -9.71
N ASP A 7 -16.60 -1.97 -10.40
CA ASP A 7 -17.38 -1.90 -11.65
C ASP A 7 -16.73 -2.67 -12.80
N VAL A 8 -15.42 -2.90 -12.71
CA VAL A 8 -14.63 -3.62 -13.72
C VAL A 8 -14.25 -5.03 -13.27
N GLY A 9 -14.73 -5.48 -12.10
CA GLY A 9 -14.35 -6.77 -11.51
C GLY A 9 -12.86 -6.87 -11.22
N GLY A 10 -12.22 -5.75 -10.88
CA GLY A 10 -10.79 -5.70 -10.61
C GLY A 10 -10.41 -6.31 -9.26
N GLU A 11 -9.13 -6.67 -9.14
CA GLU A 11 -8.56 -7.27 -7.93
C GLU A 11 -7.49 -6.35 -7.33
N ILE A 12 -7.15 -6.55 -6.05
CA ILE A 12 -6.13 -5.79 -5.34
C ILE A 12 -4.95 -6.69 -5.00
N LEU A 13 -3.73 -6.23 -5.28
CA LEU A 13 -2.50 -6.72 -4.64
C LEU A 13 -2.03 -5.69 -3.61
N SER A 14 -2.16 -6.02 -2.33
CA SER A 14 -1.79 -5.14 -1.21
C SER A 14 -0.41 -5.52 -0.65
N ILE A 15 0.56 -4.61 -0.73
CA ILE A 15 1.94 -4.82 -0.26
C ILE A 15 2.27 -3.78 0.81
N SER A 16 2.78 -4.22 1.96
CA SER A 16 3.27 -3.31 3.01
C SER A 16 4.52 -2.54 2.55
N GLN A 17 4.48 -1.20 2.56
CA GLN A 17 5.59 -0.37 2.07
C GLN A 17 5.92 0.82 3.01
N PHE A 18 6.73 0.59 4.04
CA PHE A 18 7.09 1.64 5.00
C PHE A 18 7.89 2.79 4.38
N THR A 19 8.58 2.54 3.26
CA THR A 19 9.45 3.54 2.62
C THR A 19 8.68 4.71 2.00
N LEU A 20 7.36 4.62 1.88
CA LEU A 20 6.50 5.75 1.51
C LEU A 20 6.65 6.93 2.50
N TYR A 21 7.03 6.66 3.75
CA TYR A 21 7.34 7.68 4.76
C TYR A 21 8.78 8.23 4.68
N GLY A 22 9.57 7.85 3.67
CA GLY A 22 10.97 8.25 3.53
C GLY A 22 11.15 9.76 3.33
N ASP A 23 11.71 10.44 4.32
CA ASP A 23 12.10 11.84 4.24
C ASP A 23 13.55 11.98 3.75
N VAL A 24 13.72 12.61 2.59
CA VAL A 24 15.02 12.79 1.91
C VAL A 24 15.56 14.22 2.02
N LYS A 25 14.94 15.10 2.81
CA LYS A 25 15.32 16.53 2.89
C LYS A 25 16.71 16.78 3.48
N LYS A 26 17.24 15.86 4.29
CA LYS A 26 18.47 16.06 5.09
C LYS A 26 19.71 15.31 4.58
N GLY A 27 19.68 14.71 3.39
CA GLY A 27 20.85 14.05 2.80
C GLY A 27 20.52 12.87 1.90
N ARG A 28 21.52 12.03 1.64
CA ARG A 28 21.43 10.87 0.74
C ARG A 28 20.77 9.63 1.35
N ARG A 29 20.66 9.57 2.68
CA ARG A 29 19.99 8.48 3.40
C ARG A 29 18.59 8.96 3.82
N PRO A 30 17.50 8.34 3.32
CA PRO A 30 16.15 8.67 3.77
C PRO A 30 15.99 8.39 5.27
N SER A 31 15.23 9.25 5.95
CA SER A 31 14.76 9.01 7.32
C SER A 31 13.35 8.42 7.27
N PHE A 32 13.07 7.44 8.13
CA PHE A 32 11.75 6.81 8.26
C PHE A 32 11.13 7.06 9.63
N SER A 33 11.53 8.14 10.31
CA SER A 33 11.04 8.46 11.67
C SER A 33 9.52 8.66 11.77
N LYS A 34 8.82 8.80 10.63
CA LYS A 34 7.37 8.94 10.56
C LYS A 34 6.64 7.60 10.35
N SER A 35 7.34 6.51 10.00
CA SER A 35 6.71 5.20 9.88
C SER A 35 6.47 4.56 11.25
N LEU A 36 5.39 3.79 11.36
CA LEU A 36 5.10 3.03 12.58
C LEU A 36 6.08 1.85 12.78
N PRO A 37 6.35 1.45 14.04
CA PRO A 37 7.12 0.25 14.36
C PRO A 37 6.43 -1.03 13.89
N GLY A 38 7.22 -2.09 13.67
CA GLY A 38 6.79 -3.31 12.96
C GLY A 38 5.52 -3.98 13.48
N GLU A 39 5.36 -4.16 14.80
CA GLU A 39 4.18 -4.84 15.35
C GLU A 39 2.89 -4.03 15.16
N GLN A 40 2.94 -2.73 15.46
CA GLN A 40 1.80 -1.82 15.27
C GLN A 40 1.45 -1.66 13.78
N ALA A 41 2.47 -1.54 12.93
CA ALA A 41 2.29 -1.47 11.48
C ALA A 41 1.70 -2.76 10.91
N LYS A 42 2.12 -3.93 11.40
CA LYS A 42 1.58 -5.23 10.98
C LYS A 42 0.10 -5.35 11.32
N ALA A 43 -0.28 -5.02 12.56
CA ALA A 43 -1.68 -5.07 12.98
C ALA A 43 -2.58 -4.16 12.13
N LEU A 44 -2.11 -2.93 11.81
CA LEU A 44 -2.85 -2.02 10.93
C LEU A 44 -2.91 -2.53 9.48
N TYR A 45 -1.84 -3.10 8.96
CA TYR A 45 -1.82 -3.69 7.62
C TYR A 45 -2.81 -4.86 7.51
N GLU A 46 -2.86 -5.74 8.50
CA GLU A 46 -3.82 -6.85 8.56
C GLU A 46 -5.28 -6.34 8.66
N GLN A 47 -5.53 -5.33 9.49
CA GLN A 47 -6.85 -4.69 9.59
C GLN A 47 -7.26 -4.02 8.27
N PHE A 48 -6.34 -3.33 7.60
CA PHE A 48 -6.58 -2.70 6.31
C PHE A 48 -6.97 -3.74 5.25
N ASN A 49 -6.24 -4.86 5.17
CA ASN A 49 -6.56 -5.92 4.22
C ASN A 49 -7.90 -6.59 4.52
N ALA A 50 -8.25 -6.79 5.80
CA ALA A 50 -9.57 -7.29 6.18
C ALA A 50 -10.67 -6.31 5.74
N LYS A 51 -10.48 -5.01 5.93
CA LYS A 51 -11.44 -3.99 5.46
C LYS A 51 -11.58 -3.92 3.95
N LEU A 52 -10.51 -4.17 3.20
CA LEU A 52 -10.61 -4.31 1.74
C LEU A 52 -11.41 -5.55 1.34
N GLN A 53 -11.19 -6.68 2.01
CA GLN A 53 -11.93 -7.92 1.75
C GLN A 53 -13.43 -7.78 2.09
N ASP A 54 -13.78 -7.04 3.15
CA ASP A 54 -15.16 -6.73 3.52
C ASP A 54 -15.94 -6.01 2.39
N THR A 55 -15.25 -5.37 1.44
CA THR A 55 -15.89 -4.73 0.27
C THR A 55 -16.37 -5.72 -0.80
N GLY A 56 -16.04 -7.01 -0.66
CA GLY A 56 -16.28 -8.05 -1.67
C GLY A 56 -15.23 -8.11 -2.78
N THR A 57 -14.17 -7.28 -2.68
CA THR A 57 -13.05 -7.29 -3.63
C THR A 57 -12.12 -8.47 -3.37
N VAL A 58 -11.59 -9.08 -4.43
CA VAL A 58 -10.52 -10.08 -4.30
C VAL A 58 -9.22 -9.36 -3.92
N VAL A 59 -8.65 -9.73 -2.77
CA VAL A 59 -7.43 -9.13 -2.23
C VAL A 59 -6.36 -10.19 -2.06
N GLN A 60 -5.26 -10.05 -2.81
CA GLN A 60 -4.00 -10.75 -2.59
C GLN A 60 -3.07 -9.88 -1.74
N THR A 61 -2.24 -10.52 -0.91
CA THR A 61 -1.32 -9.82 0.00
C THR A 61 0.11 -10.32 -0.18
N GLY A 62 1.09 -9.44 0.04
CA GLY A 62 2.48 -9.85 0.26
C GLY A 62 2.70 -10.46 1.64
N VAL A 63 3.96 -10.63 2.02
CA VAL A 63 4.37 -11.09 3.35
C VAL A 63 4.99 -9.90 4.11
N PHE A 64 4.33 -9.47 5.19
CA PHE A 64 4.79 -8.31 5.96
C PHE A 64 6.21 -8.52 6.49
N GLY A 65 7.09 -7.55 6.20
CA GLY A 65 8.48 -7.55 6.67
C GLY A 65 9.41 -8.55 5.96
N ALA A 66 8.91 -9.29 4.97
CA ALA A 66 9.76 -10.15 4.14
C ALA A 66 10.46 -9.34 3.03
N ASP A 67 11.60 -9.87 2.59
CA ASP A 67 12.18 -9.49 1.31
C ASP A 67 11.34 -10.08 0.17
N MET A 68 11.03 -9.26 -0.84
CA MET A 68 10.04 -9.60 -1.87
C MET A 68 10.42 -9.02 -3.22
N ASP A 69 10.34 -9.86 -4.26
CA ASP A 69 10.32 -9.42 -5.65
C ASP A 69 8.87 -9.28 -6.14
N ILE A 70 8.50 -8.07 -6.58
CA ILE A 70 7.12 -7.74 -6.97
C ILE A 70 7.10 -7.37 -8.45
N SER A 71 6.37 -8.13 -9.25
CA SER A 71 6.13 -7.82 -10.66
C SER A 71 4.86 -6.99 -10.82
N ILE A 72 4.96 -5.85 -11.50
CA ILE A 72 3.83 -4.95 -11.76
C ILE A 72 3.82 -4.58 -13.24
N LEU A 73 2.69 -4.83 -13.91
CA LEU A 73 2.42 -4.34 -15.27
C LEU A 73 1.44 -3.17 -15.19
N ASN A 74 1.97 -1.94 -15.23
CA ASN A 74 1.11 -0.75 -15.13
C ASN A 74 0.51 -0.39 -16.50
N HIS A 75 -0.77 -0.70 -16.69
CA HIS A 75 -1.52 -0.40 -17.91
C HIS A 75 -2.01 1.06 -17.89
N GLY A 76 -1.31 1.93 -18.64
CA GLY A 76 -1.57 3.38 -18.72
C GLY A 76 -0.28 4.15 -19.02
N PRO A 77 0.63 4.35 -18.04
CA PRO A 77 0.46 4.01 -16.63
C PRO A 77 -0.37 5.05 -15.88
N VAL A 78 -1.11 4.60 -14.87
CA VAL A 78 -1.87 5.46 -13.96
C VAL A 78 -1.36 5.19 -12.54
N THR A 79 -1.07 6.24 -11.78
CA THR A 79 -0.58 6.14 -10.39
C THR A 79 -1.22 7.24 -9.56
N PHE A 80 -1.80 6.88 -8.42
CA PHE A 80 -2.34 7.82 -7.45
C PHE A 80 -1.57 7.69 -6.13
N MET A 81 -1.35 8.82 -5.47
CA MET A 81 -0.93 8.87 -4.09
C MET A 81 -2.08 9.42 -3.25
N ILE A 82 -2.35 8.77 -2.13
CA ILE A 82 -3.40 9.14 -1.18
C ILE A 82 -2.75 9.15 0.20
N ASP A 83 -2.93 10.23 0.95
CA ASP A 83 -2.56 10.34 2.36
C ASP A 83 -3.82 10.67 3.16
N THR A 84 -4.17 9.83 4.13
CA THR A 84 -5.34 10.04 4.98
C THR A 84 -5.24 11.29 5.86
N ASN A 85 -4.05 11.88 6.03
CA ASN A 85 -3.87 13.17 6.71
C ASN A 85 -4.23 14.37 5.81
N GLU A 86 -4.37 14.16 4.51
CA GLU A 86 -4.72 15.18 3.51
C GLU A 86 -6.15 15.00 2.96
N MET A 87 -6.92 14.07 3.53
CA MET A 87 -8.33 13.82 3.22
C MET A 87 -9.23 14.37 4.33
#